data_AF-A0A6J7D4H4-F1
#
_entry.id   AF-A0A6J7D4H4-F1
#
_cell.length_a   1.000
_cell.length_b   1.000
_cell.length_c   1.000
_cell.angle_alpha   90.00
_cell.angle_beta   90.00
_cell.angle_gamma   90.00
#
_symmetry.space_group_name_H-M   'P 1'
#
loop_
_entity.id
_entity.type
_entity.pdbx_description
1 polymer ?
#
loop_
_entity_poly.entity_id
_entity_poly.type
_entity_poly.pdbx_seq_one_letter_code
_entity_poly.pdbx_strand_id
1 'polypeptide(L)' 'MLLGLRVRDGIAIDGLRPTGRTAVAGLIADGLVEGTEAIAGRLVLTTRGRLLADFVVRTILAD' A
#
# COMPACT_ATOMS: atom_id res chain seq x y z
N MET A 1 3.79 -8.98 -16.36
CA MET A 1 4.56 -7.78 -15.96
C MET A 1 3.81 -6.53 -16.43
N LEU A 2 2.90 -6.02 -15.61
CA LEU A 2 2.15 -4.75 -15.81
C LEU A 2 1.70 -4.10 -14.47
N LEU A 3 1.90 -4.78 -13.33
CA LEU A 3 1.52 -4.31 -11.99
C LEU A 3 2.52 -3.30 -11.39
N GLY A 4 3.79 -3.31 -11.80
CA GLY A 4 4.84 -2.48 -11.19
C GLY A 4 4.76 -0.98 -11.49
N LEU A 5 4.07 -0.58 -12.57
CA LEU A 5 3.95 0.83 -12.97
C LEU A 5 2.93 1.57 -12.08
N ARG A 6 1.78 0.96 -11.76
CA ARG A 6 0.76 1.58 -10.89
C ARG A 6 1.19 1.70 -9.43
N VAL A 7 2.16 0.90 -8.99
CA VAL A 7 2.75 0.98 -7.65
C VAL A 7 3.70 2.19 -7.51
N ARG A 8 4.28 2.68 -8.61
CA ARG A 8 5.13 3.89 -8.58
C ARG A 8 4.30 5.16 -8.41
N ASP A 9 3.15 5.24 -9.08
CA ASP A 9 2.26 6.40 -8.99
C ASP A 9 1.37 6.38 -7.73
N GLY A 10 1.35 5.24 -7.03
CA GLY A 10 0.54 5.03 -5.84
C GLY A 10 -0.95 4.80 -6.13
N ILE A 11 -1.64 4.16 -5.19
CA ILE A 11 -3.06 3.80 -5.29
C ILE A 11 -3.87 4.67 -4.34
N ALA A 12 -5.02 5.16 -4.77
CA ALA A 12 -5.91 5.93 -3.89
C ALA A 12 -6.49 5.03 -2.77
N ILE A 13 -6.32 5.45 -1.52
CA ILE A 13 -6.75 4.67 -0.33
C ILE A 13 -8.28 4.62 -0.21
N ASP A 14 -8.97 5.65 -0.69
CA ASP A 14 -10.43 5.71 -0.75
C ASP A 14 -11.03 4.61 -1.65
N GLY A 15 -10.28 4.10 -2.63
CA GLY A 15 -10.67 2.97 -3.47
C GLY A 15 -10.53 1.61 -2.78
N LEU A 16 -9.88 1.53 -1.62
CA LEU A 16 -9.74 0.28 -0.86
C LEU A 16 -11.02 -0.08 -0.11
N ARG A 17 -11.21 -1.37 0.14
CA ARG A 17 -12.21 -1.86 1.10
C ARG A 17 -11.89 -1.36 2.52
N PRO A 18 -12.88 -1.27 3.43
CA PRO A 18 -12.65 -0.79 4.79
C PRO A 18 -11.52 -1.52 5.54
N THR A 19 -11.45 -2.85 5.40
CA THR A 19 -10.39 -3.70 5.99
C THR A 19 -9.02 -3.39 5.41
N GLY A 20 -8.95 -3.21 4.09
CA GLY A 20 -7.75 -2.75 3.40
C GLY A 20 -7.28 -1.38 3.87
N ARG A 21 -8.19 -0.43 4.15
CA ARG A 21 -7.85 0.89 4.70
C ARG A 21 -7.25 0.79 6.11
N THR A 22 -7.82 -0.05 6.97
CA THR A 22 -7.28 -0.25 8.33
C THR A 22 -5.91 -0.92 8.32
N ALA A 23 -5.65 -1.80 7.36
CA ALA A 23 -4.37 -2.49 7.23
C ALA A 23 -3.21 -1.55 6.85
N VAL A 24 -3.50 -0.39 6.23
CA VAL A 24 -2.48 0.60 5.84
C VAL A 24 -1.64 1.05 7.04
N ALA A 25 -2.26 1.26 8.20
CA ALA A 25 -1.54 1.69 9.41
C ALA A 25 -0.47 0.68 9.86
N GLY A 26 -0.78 -0.61 9.79
CA GLY A 26 0.19 -1.68 10.08
C GLY A 26 1.33 -1.71 9.06
N LEU A 27 1.01 -1.55 7.77
CA LEU A 27 2.01 -1.53 6.70
C LEU A 27 2.94 -0.30 6.77
N ILE A 28 2.46 0.82 7.30
CA ILE A 28 3.31 1.99 7.62
C ILE A 28 4.23 1.66 8.80
N ALA A 29 3.70 1.07 9.87
CA ALA A 29 4.49 0.67 11.04
C ALA A 29 5.59 -0.34 10.67
N ASP A 30 5.32 -1.23 9.71
CA ASP A 30 6.27 -2.20 9.16
C ASP A 30 7.28 -1.58 8.16
N GLY A 31 7.16 -0.29 7.84
CA GLY A 31 8.03 0.43 6.90
C GLY A 31 7.86 0.01 5.44
N LEU A 32 6.69 -0.53 5.07
CA LEU A 32 6.39 -1.00 3.71
C LEU A 32 5.65 0.05 2.88
N VAL A 33 4.96 0.99 3.52
CA VAL A 33 4.22 2.09 2.89
C VAL A 33 4.80 3.43 3.34
N GLU A 34 4.88 4.38 2.40
CA GLU A 34 5.26 5.77 2.67
C GLU A 34 4.17 6.45 3.51
N GLY A 35 4.48 6.76 4.77
CA GLY A 35 3.50 7.32 5.72
C GLY A 35 2.94 8.67 5.28
N THR A 36 3.78 9.57 4.77
CA THR A 36 3.37 10.90 4.31
C THR A 36 2.35 10.83 3.18
N GLU A 37 2.63 9.97 2.18
CA GLU A 37 1.71 9.75 1.06
C GLU A 37 0.40 9.10 1.52
N ALA A 38 0.48 8.15 2.45
CA ALA A 38 -0.70 7.48 2.97
C ALA A 38 -1.62 8.43 3.75
N ILE A 39 -1.06 9.36 4.52
CA ILE A 39 -1.82 10.44 5.17
C ILE A 39 -2.46 11.37 4.13
N ALA A 40 -1.77 11.61 3.00
CA ALA A 40 -2.31 12.33 1.85
C ALA A 40 -3.32 11.51 1.01
N GLY A 41 -3.69 10.30 1.45
CA GLY A 41 -4.69 9.45 0.80
C GLY A 41 -4.14 8.55 -0.32
N ARG A 42 -2.82 8.42 -0.44
CA ARG A 42 -2.16 7.65 -1.49
C ARG A 42 -1.26 6.55 -0.92
N LEU A 43 -1.52 5.31 -1.29
CA LEU A 43 -0.67 4.18 -0.95
C LEU A 43 0.50 4.11 -1.91
N VAL A 44 1.68 4.54 -1.46
CA VAL A 44 2.96 4.41 -2.16
C VAL A 44 3.84 3.44 -1.38
N LEU A 45 4.47 2.48 -2.07
CA LEU A 45 5.40 1.55 -1.42
C LEU A 45 6.78 2.19 -1.24
N THR A 46 7.40 1.93 -0.08
CA THR A 46 8.82 2.19 0.13
C THR A 46 9.66 1.26 -0.75
N THR A 47 10.98 1.48 -0.81
CA THR A 47 11.89 0.54 -1.48
C THR A 47 11.78 -0.88 -0.91
N ARG A 48 11.64 -1.02 0.42
CA ARG A 48 11.43 -2.31 1.08
C ARG A 48 10.05 -2.89 0.75
N GLY A 49 9.01 -2.05 0.78
CA GLY A 49 7.65 -2.45 0.38
C GLY A 49 7.58 -3.03 -1.02
N ARG A 50 8.36 -2.49 -1.96
CA ARG A 50 8.44 -3.00 -3.34
C ARG A 50 9.01 -4.42 -3.43
N LEU A 51 9.91 -4.82 -2.52
CA LEU A 51 10.41 -6.20 -2.43
C LEU A 51 9.34 -7.17 -1.91
N LEU A 52 8.44 -6.67 -1.07
CA LEU A 52 7.34 -7.42 -0.45
C LEU A 52 5.99 -7.05 -1.07
N ALA A 53 5.97 -6.60 -2.32
CA ALA A 53 4.75 -6.04 -2.94
C ALA A 53 3.59 -7.04 -2.93
N ASP A 54 3.87 -8.32 -3.14
CA ASP A 54 2.87 -9.39 -3.07
C ASP A 54 2.25 -9.53 -1.66
N PHE A 55 3.08 -9.42 -0.61
CA PHE A 55 2.59 -9.37 0.78
C PHE A 55 1.69 -8.16 1.00
N VAL A 56 2.12 -6.97 0.58
CA VAL A 56 1.32 -5.76 0.75
C VAL A 56 -0.02 -5.89 0.02
N VAL A 57 -0.02 -6.38 -1.22
CA VAL A 57 -1.23 -6.58 -2.02
C VAL A 57 -2.19 -7.56 -1.36
N ARG A 58 -1.72 -8.73 -0.88
CA ARG A 58 -2.63 -9.66 -0.18
C ARG A 58 -3.17 -9.06 1.11
N THR A 59 -2.39 -8.25 1.83
CA THR A 59 -2.81 -7.64 3.09
C THR A 59 -3.90 -6.59 2.87
N ILE A 60 -3.79 -5.75 1.83
CA ILE A 60 -4.81 -4.72 1.52
C ILE A 60 -6.03 -5.28 0.79
N LEU A 61 -5.90 -6.44 0.15
CA LEU A 61 -6.99 -7.15 -0.52
C LEU A 61 -7.62 -8.24 0.35
N ALA A 62 -7.09 -8.55 1.54
CA ALA A 62 -7.72 -9.50 2.43
C ALA A 62 -9.11 -8.99 2.85
N ASP A 63 -10.10 -9.89 2.82
CA ASP A 63 -11.46 -9.63 3.30
C ASP A 63 -11.51 -9.71 4.83
#